data_AF-A0A520JPI3-F1
#
_entry.id   AF-A0A520JPI3-F1
#
_cell.length_a   1.000
_cell.length_b   1.000
_cell.length_c   1.000
_cell.angle_alpha   90.00
_cell.angle_beta   90.00
_cell.angle_gamma   90.00
#
_symmetry.space_group_name_H-M   'P 1'
#
loop_
_entity.id
_entity.type
_entity.pdbx_description
1 polymer ?
#
loop_
_entity_poly.entity_id
_entity_poly.type
_entity_poly.pdbx_seq_one_letter_code
_entity_poly.pdbx_strand_id
1 'polypeptide(L)'
;MRVTLRQSMAWIHGWLGLLAGWILFAMFLTGTASYFRPEITQWMQPEFRSVPVSAAHAARTATRYMQQVGADDVQWFVYLPDSRTSATRIYEQRNPASKVPAVASEIVLDPATGAPLRARDTRGGEHFYRFHFQLQLPYPWGRWLAGLCAMFMLGAIVSGVITHKRIFADFFTMRWNKGQRSWLDAHNVSAVLALPYHAMITYTGLITLVAMYMPWPVTANYAKPLDYGAVAFGIPADRDASGRSAPLVDIGALVANAEARFGAPATRMVVRNPNDSAATVTVYRHPTASLNARGPSVTYSGSTGRVLEASTGSGPALATAGVMLGLHVAQFAGTALRWTYFALGLTGAAMVGTGLLLWTAKRRKPGAVPFFGLALVERLNIAVVAGLPPAMAAYLLANRLIPAGTEGRAGMEVAAMFWTWGVLAVLQFVRPARRAWVEGFAIGAVAFAAIPVANAVMTARGLPGSLSNGDTLFASFDIAMLGVAGVLAFGAARAGRKVKMPVRRRVREMAHV
;
A
#
# COMPACT_ATOMS: atom_id res chain seq x y z
N MET A 1 -12.09 23.60 38.92
CA MET A 1 -11.80 24.32 37.66
C MET A 1 -12.56 23.63 36.52
N ARG A 2 -13.37 24.35 35.72
CA ARG A 2 -14.06 23.78 34.55
C ARG A 2 -13.01 23.52 33.44
N VAL A 3 -12.91 22.29 32.98
CA VAL A 3 -12.03 21.94 31.86
C VAL A 3 -12.57 22.59 30.59
N THR A 4 -11.74 23.37 29.90
CA THR A 4 -12.14 24.01 28.63
C THR A 4 -12.20 22.97 27.51
N LEU A 5 -13.08 23.19 26.51
CA LEU A 5 -13.18 22.32 25.31
C LEU A 5 -11.80 22.06 24.69
N ARG A 6 -10.97 23.10 24.60
CA ARG A 6 -9.61 23.02 24.06
C ARG A 6 -8.69 22.09 24.88
N GLN A 7 -8.77 22.13 26.20
CA GLN A 7 -7.98 21.23 27.06
C GLN A 7 -8.45 19.78 26.90
N SER A 8 -9.76 19.55 26.81
CA SER A 8 -10.32 18.22 26.54
C SER A 8 -9.88 17.70 25.17
N MET A 9 -9.95 18.52 24.11
CA MET A 9 -9.51 18.12 22.76
C MET A 9 -8.00 17.86 22.70
N ALA A 10 -7.18 18.65 23.38
CA ALA A 10 -5.74 18.41 23.45
C ALA A 10 -5.41 17.09 24.16
N TRP A 11 -6.19 16.73 25.18
CA TRP A 11 -6.06 15.45 25.88
C TRP A 11 -6.47 14.28 24.96
N ILE A 12 -7.62 14.38 24.30
CA ILE A 12 -8.12 13.36 23.35
C ILE A 12 -7.10 13.16 22.21
N HIS A 13 -6.64 14.25 21.57
CA HIS A 13 -5.63 14.21 20.52
C HIS A 13 -4.37 13.48 20.97
N GLY A 14 -3.88 13.79 22.18
CA GLY A 14 -2.68 13.18 22.73
C GLY A 14 -2.80 11.67 23.00
N TRP A 15 -3.97 11.19 23.39
CA TRP A 15 -4.20 9.75 23.66
C TRP A 15 -4.54 8.96 22.41
N LEU A 16 -5.45 9.45 21.56
CA LEU A 16 -5.76 8.80 20.29
C LEU A 16 -4.51 8.68 19.42
N GLY A 17 -3.70 9.75 19.36
CA GLY A 17 -2.45 9.77 18.62
C GLY A 17 -1.40 8.79 19.17
N LEU A 18 -1.32 8.61 20.50
CA LEU A 18 -0.39 7.65 21.09
C LEU A 18 -0.84 6.20 20.86
N LEU A 19 -2.09 5.88 21.19
CA LEU A 19 -2.62 4.52 21.17
C LEU A 19 -2.58 3.91 19.75
N ALA A 20 -2.95 4.69 18.74
CA ALA A 20 -2.89 4.24 17.35
C ALA A 20 -1.55 4.54 16.66
N GLY A 21 -0.70 5.40 17.23
CA GLY A 21 0.43 6.00 16.50
C GLY A 21 1.45 5.00 15.96
N TRP A 22 1.78 3.93 16.69
CA TRP A 22 2.72 2.93 16.20
C TRP A 22 2.20 2.17 14.99
N ILE A 23 0.93 1.75 15.04
CA ILE A 23 0.28 1.05 13.94
C ILE A 23 0.07 2.01 12.77
N LEU A 24 -0.41 3.23 13.03
CA LEU A 24 -0.60 4.27 12.01
C LEU A 24 0.71 4.62 11.30
N PHE A 25 1.84 4.69 12.01
CA PHE A 25 3.14 4.90 11.37
C PHE A 25 3.46 3.77 10.38
N ALA A 26 3.26 2.53 10.81
CA ALA A 26 3.50 1.36 9.97
C ALA A 26 2.54 1.31 8.77
N MET A 27 1.27 1.67 8.97
CA MET A 27 0.26 1.80 7.93
C MET A 27 0.65 2.90 6.93
N PHE A 28 1.01 4.11 7.38
CA PHE A 28 1.42 5.18 6.46
C PHE A 28 2.64 4.79 5.64
N LEU A 29 3.66 4.21 6.27
CA LEU A 29 4.90 3.87 5.58
C LEU A 29 4.67 2.79 4.51
N THR A 30 3.95 1.72 4.85
CA THR A 30 3.64 0.63 3.92
C THR A 30 2.56 0.99 2.90
N GLY A 31 1.58 1.81 3.27
CA GLY A 31 0.58 2.38 2.35
C GLY A 31 1.23 3.30 1.32
N THR A 32 2.20 4.11 1.74
CA THR A 32 2.99 4.97 0.86
C THR A 32 3.81 4.15 -0.14
N ALA A 33 4.45 3.07 0.31
CA ALA A 33 5.15 2.14 -0.58
C ALA A 33 4.19 1.46 -1.59
N SER A 34 2.94 1.23 -1.18
CA SER A 34 1.93 0.54 -2.01
C SER A 34 1.49 1.32 -3.25
N TYR A 35 1.74 2.64 -3.33
CA TYR A 35 1.53 3.39 -4.57
C TYR A 35 2.37 2.84 -5.73
N PHE A 36 3.54 2.28 -5.41
CA PHE A 36 4.45 1.64 -6.36
C PHE A 36 4.36 0.10 -6.33
N ARG A 37 3.20 -0.45 -5.92
CA ARG A 37 2.98 -1.90 -5.82
C ARG A 37 3.38 -2.66 -7.09
N PRO A 38 2.92 -2.28 -8.30
CA PRO A 38 3.35 -2.95 -9.53
C PRO A 38 4.85 -2.87 -9.78
N GLU A 39 5.45 -1.70 -9.57
CA GLU A 39 6.88 -1.45 -9.78
C GLU A 39 7.74 -2.28 -8.81
N ILE A 40 7.34 -2.37 -7.54
CA ILE A 40 7.99 -3.23 -6.54
C ILE A 40 7.88 -4.70 -6.95
N THR A 41 6.69 -5.17 -7.35
CA THR A 41 6.51 -6.56 -7.79
C THR A 41 7.38 -6.88 -9.00
N GLN A 42 7.42 -6.01 -10.00
CA GLN A 42 8.26 -6.19 -11.19
C GLN A 42 9.75 -6.17 -10.85
N TRP A 43 10.20 -5.25 -9.99
CA TRP A 43 11.59 -5.26 -9.53
C TRP A 43 11.92 -6.56 -8.77
N MET A 44 10.98 -7.09 -7.99
CA MET A 44 11.11 -8.35 -7.26
C MET A 44 11.01 -9.60 -8.16
N GLN A 45 10.73 -9.45 -9.46
CA GLN A 45 10.68 -10.52 -10.47
C GLN A 45 11.56 -10.15 -11.68
N PRO A 46 12.89 -10.05 -11.50
CA PRO A 46 13.82 -9.59 -12.54
C PRO A 46 13.84 -10.45 -13.80
N GLU A 47 13.37 -11.70 -13.71
CA GLU A 47 13.19 -12.63 -14.83
C GLU A 47 12.17 -12.11 -15.86
N PHE A 48 11.24 -11.25 -15.44
CA PHE A 48 10.21 -10.71 -16.33
C PHE A 48 10.74 -9.57 -17.19
N ARG A 49 10.82 -9.84 -18.50
CA ARG A 49 10.99 -8.84 -19.56
C ARG A 49 9.82 -9.00 -20.52
N SER A 50 8.77 -8.20 -20.35
CA SER A 50 7.64 -8.24 -21.27
C SER A 50 7.76 -7.18 -22.35
N VAL A 51 7.32 -7.51 -23.55
CA VAL A 51 7.06 -6.53 -24.59
C VAL A 51 5.63 -6.00 -24.41
N PRO A 52 5.41 -4.67 -24.49
CA PRO A 52 4.06 -4.12 -24.47
C PRO A 52 3.22 -4.70 -25.62
N VAL A 53 2.04 -5.20 -25.30
CA VAL A 53 1.05 -5.67 -26.29
C VAL A 53 -0.33 -5.10 -25.97
N SER A 54 -1.23 -5.10 -26.95
CA SER A 54 -2.60 -4.67 -26.71
C SER A 54 -3.35 -5.61 -25.77
N ALA A 55 -4.29 -5.06 -25.00
CA ALA A 55 -5.13 -5.85 -24.10
C ALA A 55 -5.93 -6.92 -24.85
N ALA A 56 -6.41 -6.60 -26.06
CA ALA A 56 -7.06 -7.55 -26.94
C ALA A 56 -6.16 -8.73 -27.35
N HIS A 57 -4.88 -8.48 -27.62
CA HIS A 57 -3.93 -9.55 -27.94
C HIS A 57 -3.64 -10.44 -26.73
N ALA A 58 -3.38 -9.82 -25.57
CA ALA A 58 -3.19 -10.53 -24.31
C ALA A 58 -4.41 -11.37 -23.92
N ALA A 59 -5.62 -10.89 -24.20
CA ALA A 59 -6.85 -11.63 -23.97
C ALA A 59 -6.94 -12.89 -24.85
N ARG A 60 -6.55 -12.80 -26.13
CA ARG A 60 -6.53 -13.96 -27.04
C ARG A 60 -5.54 -15.02 -26.60
N THR A 61 -4.32 -14.62 -26.28
CA THR A 61 -3.26 -15.56 -25.87
C THR A 61 -3.61 -16.23 -24.54
N ALA A 62 -4.14 -15.48 -23.57
CA ALA A 62 -4.64 -16.00 -22.32
C ALA A 62 -5.81 -16.99 -22.50
N THR A 63 -6.78 -16.65 -23.33
CA THR A 63 -7.92 -17.52 -23.63
C THR A 63 -7.45 -18.81 -24.29
N ARG A 64 -6.53 -18.73 -25.26
CA ARG A 64 -5.95 -19.92 -25.92
C ARG A 64 -5.28 -20.86 -24.91
N TYR A 65 -4.53 -20.30 -23.95
CA TYR A 65 -3.91 -21.08 -22.90
C TYR A 65 -4.95 -21.72 -21.98
N MET A 66 -5.94 -20.95 -21.49
CA MET A 66 -6.99 -21.46 -20.59
C MET A 66 -7.87 -22.53 -21.25
N GLN A 67 -8.07 -22.45 -22.57
CA GLN A 67 -8.75 -23.51 -23.33
C GLN A 67 -7.99 -24.85 -23.33
N GLN A 68 -6.71 -24.88 -22.97
CA GLN A 68 -5.93 -26.11 -22.86
C GLN A 68 -5.91 -26.66 -21.44
N VAL A 69 -5.90 -25.79 -20.42
CA VAL A 69 -5.66 -26.18 -19.02
C VAL A 69 -6.90 -26.13 -18.12
N GLY A 70 -7.93 -25.36 -18.50
CA GLY A 70 -9.08 -25.05 -17.65
C GLY A 70 -10.37 -24.83 -18.45
N ALA A 71 -10.52 -25.55 -19.58
CA ALA A 71 -11.65 -25.40 -20.50
C ALA A 71 -13.03 -25.67 -19.86
N ASP A 72 -13.05 -26.44 -18.78
CA ASP A 72 -14.22 -26.85 -18.00
C ASP A 72 -14.37 -26.10 -16.66
N ASP A 73 -13.54 -25.09 -16.40
CA ASP A 73 -13.63 -24.26 -15.20
C ASP A 73 -14.98 -23.52 -15.12
N VAL A 74 -15.35 -23.10 -13.91
CA VAL A 74 -16.55 -22.26 -13.72
C VAL A 74 -16.28 -20.83 -14.18
N GLN A 75 -15.08 -20.31 -13.87
CA GLN A 75 -14.77 -18.91 -14.13
C GLN A 75 -13.26 -18.64 -14.25
N TRP A 76 -12.88 -17.76 -15.17
CA TRP A 76 -11.54 -17.21 -15.31
C TRP A 76 -11.55 -15.71 -15.01
N PHE A 77 -10.67 -15.28 -14.10
CA PHE A 77 -10.38 -13.88 -13.83
C PHE A 77 -9.07 -13.51 -14.49
N VAL A 78 -9.12 -12.85 -15.65
CA VAL A 78 -7.93 -12.52 -16.44
C VAL A 78 -7.61 -11.03 -16.32
N TYR A 79 -6.52 -10.71 -15.61
CA TYR A 79 -5.97 -9.37 -15.51
C TYR A 79 -5.03 -9.10 -16.67
N LEU A 80 -5.36 -8.10 -17.48
CA LEU A 80 -4.66 -7.75 -18.71
C LEU A 80 -3.49 -6.79 -18.39
N PRO A 81 -2.39 -6.85 -19.16
CA PRO A 81 -1.26 -5.96 -18.95
C PRO A 81 -1.63 -4.50 -19.25
N ASP A 82 -0.97 -3.59 -18.56
CA ASP A 82 -1.09 -2.14 -18.74
C ASP A 82 0.30 -1.49 -18.75
N SER A 83 0.37 -0.15 -18.78
CA SER A 83 1.65 0.58 -18.80
C SER A 83 2.55 0.36 -17.57
N ARG A 84 2.01 -0.23 -16.51
CA ARG A 84 2.65 -0.54 -15.22
C ARG A 84 2.60 -2.02 -14.88
N THR A 85 1.94 -2.86 -15.67
CA THR A 85 1.87 -4.31 -15.45
C THR A 85 2.23 -5.05 -16.73
N SER A 86 3.26 -5.88 -16.62
CA SER A 86 3.93 -6.51 -17.76
C SER A 86 3.41 -7.90 -18.12
N ALA A 87 2.64 -8.54 -17.24
CA ALA A 87 2.23 -9.93 -17.38
C ALA A 87 0.72 -10.08 -17.25
N THR A 88 0.16 -11.02 -18.00
CA THR A 88 -1.22 -11.43 -17.83
C THR A 88 -1.32 -12.36 -16.63
N ARG A 89 -2.18 -12.03 -15.66
CA ARG A 89 -2.40 -12.85 -14.46
C ARG A 89 -3.79 -13.43 -14.49
N ILE A 90 -3.90 -14.73 -14.23
CA ILE A 90 -5.16 -15.47 -14.27
C ILE A 90 -5.38 -16.14 -12.93
N TYR A 91 -6.58 -15.95 -12.39
CA TYR A 91 -7.10 -16.74 -11.27
C TYR A 91 -8.30 -17.53 -11.79
N GLU A 92 -8.32 -18.83 -11.52
CA GLU A 92 -9.39 -19.71 -11.95
C GLU A 92 -10.28 -20.11 -10.77
N GLN A 93 -11.58 -20.19 -11.03
CA GLN A 93 -12.53 -20.90 -10.19
C GLN A 93 -12.81 -22.23 -10.88
N ARG A 94 -12.16 -23.28 -10.37
CA ARG A 94 -12.25 -24.61 -10.96
C ARG A 94 -13.63 -25.22 -10.77
N ASN A 95 -14.01 -26.06 -11.72
CA ASN A 95 -15.12 -26.97 -11.53
C ASN A 95 -14.70 -28.08 -10.54
N PRO A 96 -15.39 -28.26 -9.40
CA PRO A 96 -15.07 -29.32 -8.44
C PRO A 96 -15.10 -30.73 -9.03
N ALA A 97 -15.84 -30.93 -10.13
CA ALA A 97 -15.90 -32.20 -10.85
C ALA A 97 -14.76 -32.39 -11.88
N SER A 98 -13.92 -31.38 -12.10
CA SER A 98 -12.82 -31.44 -13.07
C SER A 98 -11.76 -32.47 -12.63
N LYS A 99 -11.40 -33.36 -13.56
CA LYS A 99 -10.34 -34.36 -13.35
C LYS A 99 -8.94 -33.84 -13.67
N VAL A 100 -8.83 -32.62 -14.22
CA VAL A 100 -7.54 -32.01 -14.53
C VAL A 100 -6.85 -31.62 -13.20
N PRO A 101 -5.55 -31.88 -13.00
CA PRO A 101 -4.83 -31.38 -11.82
C PRO A 101 -4.76 -29.85 -11.81
N ALA A 102 -4.82 -29.23 -10.62
CA ALA A 102 -4.67 -27.79 -10.51
C ALA A 102 -3.25 -27.38 -10.92
N VAL A 103 -3.11 -26.37 -11.78
CA VAL A 103 -1.79 -25.92 -12.26
C VAL A 103 -1.11 -25.03 -11.22
N ALA A 104 -1.81 -24.00 -10.75
CA ALA A 104 -1.35 -23.09 -9.70
C ALA A 104 -2.52 -22.23 -9.20
N SER A 105 -2.40 -21.63 -8.01
CA SER A 105 -3.40 -20.66 -7.51
C SER A 105 -3.42 -19.34 -8.31
N GLU A 106 -2.30 -19.02 -8.98
CA GLU A 106 -2.16 -17.87 -9.87
C GLU A 106 -1.36 -18.35 -11.11
N ILE A 107 -1.90 -18.14 -12.30
CA ILE A 107 -1.23 -18.43 -13.56
C ILE A 107 -0.73 -17.11 -14.14
N VAL A 108 0.58 -17.03 -14.41
CA VAL A 108 1.21 -15.84 -15.00
C VAL A 108 1.67 -16.17 -16.42
N LEU A 109 1.17 -15.43 -17.40
CA LEU A 109 1.46 -15.64 -18.82
C LEU A 109 2.19 -14.44 -19.43
N ASP A 110 3.04 -14.74 -20.41
CA ASP A 110 3.57 -13.74 -21.31
C ASP A 110 2.42 -13.26 -22.20
N PRO A 111 2.07 -11.97 -22.15
CA PRO A 111 0.91 -11.47 -22.88
C PRO A 111 1.09 -11.55 -24.41
N ALA A 112 2.33 -11.59 -24.91
CA ALA A 112 2.60 -11.68 -26.34
C ALA A 112 2.43 -13.10 -26.90
N THR A 113 2.90 -14.11 -26.17
CA THR A 113 2.94 -15.51 -26.63
C THR A 113 1.85 -16.38 -26.01
N GLY A 114 1.39 -16.06 -24.81
CA GLY A 114 0.54 -16.91 -23.98
C GLY A 114 1.31 -18.02 -23.25
N ALA A 115 2.65 -18.02 -23.33
CA ALA A 115 3.47 -19.01 -22.66
C ALA A 115 3.49 -18.75 -21.14
N PRO A 116 3.44 -19.81 -20.29
CA PRO A 116 3.63 -19.67 -18.85
C PRO A 116 4.98 -19.04 -18.53
N LEU A 117 4.95 -17.96 -17.76
CA LEU A 117 6.14 -17.29 -17.28
C LEU A 117 6.55 -17.88 -15.93
N ARG A 118 7.78 -18.40 -15.85
CA ARG A 118 8.40 -18.85 -14.60
C ARG A 118 9.25 -17.73 -14.00
N ALA A 119 8.68 -16.88 -13.16
CA ALA A 119 9.46 -16.04 -12.25
C ALA A 119 9.58 -16.68 -10.87
N ARG A 120 10.52 -16.17 -10.10
CA ARG A 120 10.57 -16.41 -8.67
C ARG A 120 9.23 -16.06 -8.02
N ASP A 121 8.79 -16.93 -7.12
CA ASP A 121 7.64 -16.64 -6.27
C ASP A 121 8.00 -15.50 -5.30
N THR A 122 7.08 -14.55 -5.17
CA THR A 122 7.23 -13.39 -4.30
C THR A 122 5.87 -12.74 -4.05
N ARG A 123 5.69 -12.19 -2.85
CA ARG A 123 4.55 -11.30 -2.59
C ARG A 123 4.76 -9.91 -3.20
N GLY A 124 5.94 -9.57 -3.74
CA GLY A 124 6.15 -8.30 -4.44
C GLY A 124 5.72 -7.08 -3.61
N GLY A 125 5.11 -6.09 -4.29
CA GLY A 125 4.44 -4.97 -3.63
C GLY A 125 3.12 -5.34 -2.94
N GLU A 126 2.56 -6.53 -3.18
CA GLU A 126 1.34 -7.00 -2.50
C GLU A 126 1.56 -7.15 -0.99
N HIS A 127 2.79 -7.45 -0.57
CA HIS A 127 3.11 -7.53 0.85
C HIS A 127 2.84 -6.21 1.59
N PHE A 128 3.34 -5.08 1.07
CA PHE A 128 3.12 -3.77 1.68
C PHE A 128 1.66 -3.35 1.61
N TYR A 129 0.99 -3.64 0.49
CA TYR A 129 -0.45 -3.37 0.34
C TYR A 129 -1.28 -4.14 1.36
N ARG A 130 -1.05 -5.44 1.53
CA ARG A 130 -1.76 -6.25 2.54
C ARG A 130 -1.40 -5.85 3.96
N PHE A 131 -0.13 -5.56 4.24
CA PHE A 131 0.29 -5.13 5.57
C PHE A 131 -0.39 -3.80 5.96
N HIS A 132 -0.56 -2.88 5.02
CA HIS A 132 -1.21 -1.59 5.26
C HIS A 132 -2.64 -1.69 5.84
N PHE A 133 -3.50 -2.59 5.34
CA PHE A 133 -4.89 -2.68 5.80
C PHE A 133 -5.24 -3.95 6.59
N GLN A 134 -4.34 -4.95 6.62
CA GLN A 134 -4.57 -6.23 7.29
C GLN A 134 -3.43 -6.62 8.25
N LEU A 135 -2.29 -5.91 8.25
CA LEU A 135 -1.20 -6.10 9.21
C LEU A 135 -0.65 -7.54 9.27
N GLN A 136 -0.83 -8.33 8.20
CA GLN A 136 -0.53 -9.77 8.14
C GLN A 136 -1.29 -10.63 9.17
N LEU A 137 -2.39 -10.11 9.73
CA LEU A 137 -3.29 -10.86 10.60
C LEU A 137 -4.35 -11.63 9.80
N PRO A 138 -4.88 -12.75 10.32
CA PRO A 138 -5.98 -13.46 9.69
C PRO A 138 -7.21 -12.55 9.57
N TYR A 139 -7.99 -12.74 8.50
CA TYR A 139 -9.29 -12.11 8.37
C TYR A 139 -10.21 -12.61 9.48
N PRO A 140 -11.00 -11.74 10.15
CA PRO A 140 -11.22 -10.31 9.88
C PRO A 140 -10.35 -9.34 10.72
N TRP A 141 -9.54 -9.86 11.65
CA TRP A 141 -8.94 -9.10 12.75
C TRP A 141 -8.05 -7.94 12.31
N GLY A 142 -7.20 -8.16 11.30
CA GLY A 142 -6.32 -7.10 10.79
C GLY A 142 -7.09 -5.90 10.24
N ARG A 143 -8.22 -6.15 9.58
CA ARG A 143 -9.06 -5.11 8.98
C ARG A 143 -9.82 -4.32 10.05
N TRP A 144 -10.33 -5.00 11.07
CA TRP A 144 -10.92 -4.34 12.24
C TRP A 144 -9.92 -3.41 12.94
N LEU A 145 -8.68 -3.88 13.13
CA LEU A 145 -7.62 -3.09 13.75
C LEU A 145 -7.26 -1.86 12.90
N ALA A 146 -7.10 -2.03 11.59
CA ALA A 146 -6.87 -0.90 10.67
C ALA A 146 -8.03 0.12 10.71
N GLY A 147 -9.28 -0.36 10.76
CA GLY A 147 -10.46 0.48 10.93
C GLY A 147 -10.44 1.30 12.22
N LEU A 148 -10.17 0.64 13.35
CA LEU A 148 -10.06 1.30 14.65
C LEU A 148 -8.97 2.38 14.64
N CYS A 149 -7.80 2.07 14.07
CA CYS A 149 -6.72 3.04 13.91
C CYS A 149 -7.14 4.24 13.03
N ALA A 150 -7.86 4.00 11.94
CA ALA A 150 -8.34 5.08 11.08
C ALA A 150 -9.41 5.95 11.78
N MET A 151 -10.29 5.37 12.60
CA MET A 151 -11.23 6.14 13.44
C MET A 151 -10.48 6.99 14.49
N PHE A 152 -9.46 6.42 15.13
CA PHE A 152 -8.62 7.16 16.09
C PHE A 152 -7.88 8.30 15.40
N MET A 153 -7.37 8.07 14.20
CA MET A 153 -6.74 9.11 13.39
C MET A 153 -7.72 10.22 13.02
N LEU A 154 -8.94 9.90 12.59
CA LEU A 154 -9.94 10.91 12.25
C LEU A 154 -10.31 11.75 13.49
N GLY A 155 -10.49 11.10 14.65
CA GLY A 155 -10.69 11.79 15.93
C GLY A 155 -9.48 12.66 16.32
N ALA A 156 -8.25 12.18 16.09
CA ALA A 156 -7.03 12.94 16.33
C ALA A 156 -6.90 14.16 15.39
N ILE A 157 -7.31 14.03 14.12
CA ILE A 157 -7.35 15.15 13.17
C ILE A 157 -8.34 16.22 13.63
N VAL A 158 -9.58 15.84 13.91
CA VAL A 158 -10.63 16.78 14.35
C VAL A 158 -10.23 17.48 15.65
N SER A 159 -9.79 16.71 16.66
CA SER A 159 -9.34 17.28 17.94
C SER A 159 -8.06 18.12 17.80
N GLY A 160 -7.16 17.77 16.88
CA GLY A 160 -5.95 18.54 16.56
C GLY A 160 -6.28 19.91 15.96
N VAL A 161 -7.19 19.96 15.00
CA VAL A 161 -7.67 21.21 14.38
C VAL A 161 -8.32 22.12 15.43
N ILE A 162 -9.19 21.58 16.29
CA ILE A 162 -9.84 22.36 17.36
C ILE A 162 -8.82 22.88 18.38
N THR A 163 -7.75 22.12 18.65
CA THR A 163 -6.72 22.50 19.63
C THR A 163 -5.85 23.67 19.16
N HIS A 164 -5.62 23.78 17.85
CA HIS A 164 -4.72 24.75 17.23
C HIS A 164 -5.44 25.99 16.68
N LYS A 165 -5.66 27.00 17.55
CA LYS A 165 -6.30 28.30 17.20
C LYS A 165 -5.56 29.10 16.11
N ARG A 166 -4.24 28.89 15.94
CA ARG A 166 -3.36 29.65 15.02
C ARG A 166 -2.67 28.76 13.99
N ILE A 167 -3.37 27.75 13.49
CA ILE A 167 -2.81 26.69 12.65
C ILE A 167 -2.02 27.22 11.43
N PHE A 168 -2.47 28.34 10.83
CA PHE A 168 -1.83 29.00 9.69
C PHE A 168 -0.74 30.02 10.06
N ALA A 169 -0.80 30.63 11.24
CA ALA A 169 0.17 31.66 11.64
C ALA A 169 1.47 31.03 12.17
N ASP A 170 1.37 29.91 12.90
CA ASP A 170 2.54 29.20 13.43
C ASP A 170 3.26 28.37 12.33
N PHE A 171 2.58 28.12 11.19
CA PHE A 171 3.09 27.36 10.04
C PHE A 171 4.39 27.93 9.45
N PHE A 172 4.51 29.26 9.35
CA PHE A 172 5.67 29.91 8.74
C PHE A 172 6.89 30.05 9.65
N THR A 173 6.83 29.56 10.90
CA THR A 173 7.89 29.79 11.90
C THR A 173 8.63 28.51 12.27
N MET A 174 9.49 28.00 11.37
CA MET A 174 10.33 26.85 11.70
C MET A 174 11.51 27.25 12.60
N ARG A 175 11.52 26.81 13.86
CA ARG A 175 12.59 27.15 14.82
C ARG A 175 13.46 25.93 15.14
N TRP A 176 14.58 25.84 14.45
CA TRP A 176 15.57 24.77 14.63
C TRP A 176 16.26 24.81 16.01
N ASN A 177 16.69 23.65 16.50
CA ASN A 177 17.53 23.46 17.69
C ASN A 177 16.93 23.88 19.05
N LYS A 178 15.61 23.87 19.21
CA LYS A 178 14.91 24.22 20.47
C LYS A 178 14.18 23.02 21.11
N GLY A 179 14.72 21.81 20.94
CA GLY A 179 14.23 20.58 21.59
C GLY A 179 12.74 20.32 21.34
N GLN A 180 11.93 20.35 22.42
CA GLN A 180 10.47 20.18 22.37
C GLN A 180 9.79 21.13 21.36
N ARG A 181 10.25 22.38 21.25
CA ARG A 181 9.65 23.35 20.31
C ARG A 181 9.91 22.98 18.86
N SER A 182 11.09 22.43 18.54
CA SER A 182 11.38 21.95 17.18
C SER A 182 10.55 20.74 16.79
N TRP A 183 10.22 19.85 17.74
CA TRP A 183 9.29 18.74 17.48
C TRP A 183 7.85 19.21 17.27
N LEU A 184 7.43 20.25 17.99
CA LEU A 184 6.12 20.87 17.78
C LEU A 184 6.06 21.51 16.39
N ASP A 185 7.08 22.27 15.99
CA ASP A 185 7.13 22.90 14.68
C ASP A 185 7.15 21.85 13.56
N ALA A 186 7.96 20.79 13.70
CA ALA A 186 8.00 19.69 12.73
C ALA A 186 6.66 18.95 12.61
N HIS A 187 6.00 18.68 13.74
CA HIS A 187 4.67 18.07 13.75
C HIS A 187 3.64 18.98 13.10
N ASN A 188 3.65 20.28 13.41
CA ASN A 188 2.72 21.24 12.80
C ASN A 188 2.94 21.36 11.29
N VAL A 189 4.18 21.49 10.82
CA VAL A 189 4.47 21.62 9.38
C VAL A 189 4.02 20.36 8.63
N SER A 190 4.37 19.17 9.15
CA SER A 190 3.96 17.91 8.53
C SER A 190 2.45 17.68 8.60
N ALA A 191 1.79 18.00 9.72
CA ALA A 191 0.36 17.79 9.90
C ALA A 191 -0.51 18.77 9.09
N VAL A 192 -0.16 20.06 9.09
CA VAL A 192 -1.00 21.15 8.58
C VAL A 192 -0.87 21.31 7.07
N LEU A 193 0.35 21.23 6.52
CA LEU A 193 0.58 21.39 5.08
C LEU A 193 -0.23 20.37 4.27
N ALA A 194 -0.24 19.12 4.74
CA ALA A 194 -0.92 18.01 4.11
C ALA A 194 -2.27 17.67 4.78
N LEU A 195 -2.83 18.55 5.61
CA LEU A 195 -4.08 18.29 6.34
C LEU A 195 -5.25 17.86 5.43
N PRO A 196 -5.51 18.51 4.28
CA PRO A 196 -6.58 18.06 3.37
C PRO A 196 -6.34 16.63 2.90
N TYR A 197 -5.09 16.29 2.58
CA TYR A 197 -4.71 14.94 2.18
C TYR A 197 -4.87 13.94 3.33
N HIS A 198 -4.43 14.28 4.55
CA HIS A 198 -4.56 13.41 5.73
C HIS A 198 -6.03 13.12 6.06
N ALA A 199 -6.89 14.14 6.03
CA ALA A 199 -8.31 13.98 6.26
C ALA A 199 -8.94 13.11 5.16
N MET A 200 -8.63 13.40 3.89
CA MET A 200 -9.10 12.64 2.74
C MET A 200 -8.69 11.17 2.84
N ILE A 201 -7.38 10.88 2.96
CA ILE A 201 -6.86 9.50 2.92
C ILE A 201 -7.37 8.65 4.09
N THR A 202 -7.53 9.25 5.27
CA THR A 202 -8.06 8.57 6.46
C THR A 202 -9.53 8.24 6.28
N TYR A 203 -10.33 9.22 5.84
CA TYR A 203 -11.76 9.03 5.65
C TYR A 203 -12.05 8.03 4.53
N THR A 204 -11.38 8.18 3.38
CA THR A 204 -11.57 7.25 2.26
C THR A 204 -11.12 5.83 2.62
N GLY A 205 -10.08 5.68 3.45
CA GLY A 205 -9.65 4.39 4.00
C GLY A 205 -10.74 3.69 4.80
N LEU A 206 -11.45 4.41 5.68
CA LEU A 206 -12.61 3.88 6.40
C LEU A 206 -13.73 3.43 5.46
N ILE A 207 -13.99 4.21 4.41
CA ILE A 207 -15.04 3.91 3.42
C ILE A 207 -14.74 2.61 2.66
N THR A 208 -13.48 2.26 2.42
CA THR A 208 -13.13 1.00 1.75
C THR A 208 -13.62 -0.25 2.49
N LEU A 209 -13.81 -0.15 3.81
CA LEU A 209 -14.24 -1.23 4.70
C LEU A 209 -15.60 -0.94 5.34
N VAL A 210 -16.37 0.03 4.83
CA VAL A 210 -17.62 0.48 5.46
C VAL A 210 -18.65 -0.63 5.64
N ALA A 211 -18.78 -1.55 4.68
CA ALA A 211 -19.71 -2.67 4.76
C ALA A 211 -19.35 -3.66 5.90
N MET A 212 -18.10 -3.67 6.34
CA MET A 212 -17.63 -4.48 7.46
C MET A 212 -17.99 -3.84 8.81
N TYR A 213 -17.93 -2.51 8.90
CA TYR A 213 -18.25 -1.77 10.12
C TYR A 213 -19.75 -1.51 10.28
N MET A 214 -20.45 -1.34 9.16
CA MET A 214 -21.85 -0.97 9.06
C MET A 214 -22.61 -1.91 8.11
N PRO A 215 -22.77 -3.21 8.44
CA PRO A 215 -23.46 -4.16 7.57
C PRO A 215 -24.98 -3.99 7.53
N TRP A 216 -25.58 -3.34 8.53
CA TRP A 216 -27.04 -3.28 8.72
C TRP A 216 -27.85 -2.78 7.52
N PRO A 217 -27.42 -1.73 6.77
CA PRO A 217 -28.13 -1.30 5.57
C PRO A 217 -28.15 -2.38 4.48
N VAL A 218 -27.08 -3.18 4.36
CA VAL A 218 -27.01 -4.28 3.40
C VAL A 218 -27.97 -5.39 3.82
N THR A 219 -27.90 -5.81 5.09
CA THR A 219 -28.76 -6.90 5.60
C THR A 219 -30.24 -6.54 5.63
N ALA A 220 -30.58 -5.25 5.77
CA ALA A 220 -31.97 -4.79 5.76
C ALA A 220 -32.59 -4.71 4.36
N ASN A 221 -31.78 -4.50 3.31
CA ASN A 221 -32.27 -4.28 1.95
C ASN A 221 -32.01 -5.46 1.00
N TYR A 222 -31.17 -6.42 1.38
CA TYR A 222 -30.79 -7.55 0.53
C TYR A 222 -30.95 -8.87 1.29
N ALA A 223 -31.70 -9.82 0.69
CA ALA A 223 -31.91 -11.15 1.26
C ALA A 223 -30.61 -11.99 1.26
N LYS A 224 -29.77 -11.83 0.24
CA LYS A 224 -28.42 -12.41 0.19
C LYS A 224 -27.39 -11.28 0.10
N PRO A 225 -26.33 -11.27 0.95
CA PRO A 225 -25.26 -10.27 0.87
C PRO A 225 -24.56 -10.19 -0.50
N LEU A 226 -24.58 -11.29 -1.27
CA LEU A 226 -24.05 -11.35 -2.64
C LEU A 226 -24.81 -10.46 -3.62
N ASP A 227 -26.11 -10.25 -3.41
CA ASP A 227 -26.96 -9.42 -4.27
C ASP A 227 -26.54 -7.94 -4.18
N TYR A 228 -26.13 -7.48 -3.00
CA TYR A 228 -25.50 -6.17 -2.84
C TYR A 228 -24.19 -6.08 -3.62
N GLY A 229 -23.40 -7.17 -3.66
CA GLY A 229 -22.16 -7.22 -4.43
C GLY A 229 -22.40 -7.02 -5.94
N ALA A 230 -23.43 -7.66 -6.48
CA ALA A 230 -23.84 -7.49 -7.88
C ALA A 230 -24.18 -6.02 -8.21
N VAL A 231 -25.00 -5.39 -7.37
CA VAL A 231 -25.42 -3.99 -7.53
C VAL A 231 -24.27 -3.01 -7.28
N ALA A 232 -23.48 -3.20 -6.23
CA ALA A 232 -22.48 -2.24 -5.77
C ALA A 232 -21.18 -2.27 -6.59
N PHE A 233 -20.85 -3.42 -7.17
CA PHE A 233 -19.61 -3.62 -7.93
C PHE A 233 -19.85 -3.94 -9.41
N GLY A 234 -21.11 -3.92 -9.88
CA GLY A 234 -21.45 -4.24 -11.26
C GLY A 234 -20.98 -5.63 -11.66
N ILE A 235 -21.00 -6.57 -10.70
CA ILE A 235 -20.75 -7.98 -10.98
C ILE A 235 -22.03 -8.47 -11.65
N PRO A 236 -22.00 -8.85 -12.94
CA PRO A 236 -23.20 -9.29 -13.63
C PRO A 236 -23.82 -10.47 -12.89
N ALA A 237 -25.14 -10.57 -12.95
CA ALA A 237 -25.85 -11.68 -12.32
C ALA A 237 -25.28 -13.02 -12.82
N ASP A 238 -24.97 -13.90 -11.87
CA ASP A 238 -24.52 -15.25 -12.12
C ASP A 238 -25.52 -15.95 -13.04
N ARG A 239 -25.07 -16.31 -14.25
CA ARG A 239 -25.83 -17.21 -15.13
C ARG A 239 -25.33 -18.62 -14.88
N ASP A 240 -26.25 -19.51 -14.56
CA ASP A 240 -25.96 -20.93 -14.47
C ASP A 240 -25.57 -21.47 -15.85
N ALA A 241 -24.68 -22.49 -15.86
CA ALA A 241 -24.33 -23.17 -17.09
C ALA A 241 -25.58 -23.81 -17.70
N SER A 242 -25.73 -23.69 -19.01
CA SER A 242 -26.84 -24.32 -19.73
C SER A 242 -26.65 -25.83 -19.92
N GLY A 243 -25.42 -26.33 -19.73
CA GLY A 243 -25.03 -27.71 -20.01
C GLY A 243 -24.88 -28.00 -21.51
N ARG A 244 -25.11 -27.00 -22.37
CA ARG A 244 -25.00 -27.14 -23.83
C ARG A 244 -23.67 -26.57 -24.29
N SER A 245 -22.82 -27.43 -24.84
CA SER A 245 -21.52 -27.04 -25.38
C SER A 245 -21.67 -26.01 -26.52
N ALA A 246 -20.96 -24.90 -26.42
CA ALA A 246 -20.83 -23.90 -27.48
C ALA A 246 -19.44 -23.24 -27.41
N PRO A 247 -18.70 -23.12 -28.52
CA PRO A 247 -17.36 -22.55 -28.50
C PRO A 247 -17.39 -21.06 -28.13
N LEU A 248 -16.32 -20.59 -27.48
CA LEU A 248 -16.13 -19.16 -27.27
C LEU A 248 -15.83 -18.45 -28.59
N VAL A 249 -16.42 -17.27 -28.78
CA VAL A 249 -16.05 -16.34 -29.85
C VAL A 249 -14.65 -15.76 -29.61
N ASP A 250 -14.09 -15.03 -30.59
CA ASP A 250 -12.83 -14.32 -30.40
C ASP A 250 -12.94 -13.26 -29.28
N ILE A 251 -12.47 -13.63 -28.09
CA ILE A 251 -12.45 -12.76 -26.92
C ILE A 251 -11.61 -11.51 -27.17
N GLY A 252 -10.58 -11.57 -28.02
CA GLY A 252 -9.81 -10.39 -28.41
C GLY A 252 -10.66 -9.34 -29.10
N ALA A 253 -11.56 -9.77 -30.00
CA ALA A 253 -12.49 -8.87 -30.66
C ALA A 253 -13.49 -8.25 -29.68
N LEU A 254 -13.95 -9.01 -28.68
CA LEU A 254 -14.82 -8.48 -27.61
C LEU A 254 -14.11 -7.43 -26.75
N VAL A 255 -12.85 -7.68 -26.38
CA VAL A 255 -12.03 -6.72 -25.63
C VAL A 255 -11.80 -5.46 -26.45
N ALA A 256 -11.42 -5.58 -27.73
CA ALA A 256 -11.26 -4.42 -28.61
C ALA A 256 -12.57 -3.63 -28.78
N ASN A 257 -13.72 -4.32 -28.91
CA ASN A 257 -15.02 -3.67 -28.98
C ASN A 257 -15.37 -2.94 -27.67
N ALA A 258 -15.03 -3.53 -26.52
CA ALA A 258 -15.22 -2.91 -25.22
C ALA A 258 -14.34 -1.65 -25.07
N GLU A 259 -13.07 -1.71 -25.43
CA GLU A 259 -12.16 -0.57 -25.41
C GLU A 259 -12.67 0.59 -26.28
N ALA A 260 -13.18 0.28 -27.49
CA ALA A 260 -13.79 1.27 -28.37
C ALA A 260 -15.04 1.92 -27.74
N ARG A 261 -15.91 1.14 -27.08
CA ARG A 261 -17.08 1.66 -26.36
C ARG A 261 -16.69 2.52 -25.15
N PHE A 262 -15.62 2.14 -24.46
CA PHE A 262 -15.14 2.84 -23.28
C PHE A 262 -14.38 4.12 -23.59
N GLY A 263 -13.80 4.23 -24.80
CA GLY A 263 -12.80 5.25 -25.13
C GLY A 263 -11.53 5.12 -24.28
N ALA A 264 -11.27 3.95 -23.72
CA ALA A 264 -10.15 3.69 -22.81
C ALA A 264 -9.78 2.20 -22.78
N PRO A 265 -8.54 1.85 -22.39
CA PRO A 265 -8.08 0.46 -22.31
C PRO A 265 -8.89 -0.41 -21.34
N ALA A 266 -8.87 -1.72 -21.56
CA ALA A 266 -9.41 -2.70 -20.63
C ALA A 266 -8.35 -3.09 -19.56
N THR A 267 -8.77 -3.32 -18.32
CA THR A 267 -7.86 -3.76 -17.24
C THR A 267 -7.98 -5.24 -16.90
N ARG A 268 -9.19 -5.78 -17.02
CA ARG A 268 -9.50 -7.15 -16.64
C ARG A 268 -10.70 -7.62 -17.46
N MET A 269 -10.72 -8.91 -17.73
CA MET A 269 -11.90 -9.63 -18.18
C MET A 269 -12.24 -10.78 -17.24
N VAL A 270 -13.53 -11.11 -17.18
CA VAL A 270 -14.04 -12.28 -16.48
C VAL A 270 -14.77 -13.14 -17.49
N VAL A 271 -14.33 -14.38 -17.65
CA VAL A 271 -15.00 -15.38 -18.49
C VAL A 271 -15.70 -16.36 -17.57
N ARG A 272 -17.00 -16.56 -17.74
CA ARG A 272 -17.79 -17.51 -16.94
C ARG A 272 -18.39 -18.58 -17.83
N ASN A 273 -18.47 -19.81 -17.33
CA ASN A 273 -18.94 -20.99 -18.05
C ASN A 273 -18.28 -21.09 -19.44
N PRO A 274 -16.94 -21.09 -19.53
CA PRO A 274 -16.24 -21.28 -20.79
C PRO A 274 -16.79 -22.49 -21.54
N ASN A 275 -16.91 -22.36 -22.86
CA ASN A 275 -17.41 -23.40 -23.77
C ASN A 275 -18.87 -23.85 -23.56
N ASP A 276 -19.69 -23.06 -22.86
CA ASP A 276 -21.12 -23.29 -22.70
C ASP A 276 -21.95 -22.25 -23.50
N SER A 277 -23.17 -22.61 -23.92
CA SER A 277 -24.06 -21.70 -24.65
C SER A 277 -24.46 -20.46 -23.82
N ALA A 278 -24.42 -20.56 -22.48
CA ALA A 278 -24.62 -19.50 -21.53
C ALA A 278 -23.32 -18.79 -21.10
N ALA A 279 -22.19 -19.02 -21.80
CA ALA A 279 -20.93 -18.35 -21.52
C ALA A 279 -21.10 -16.83 -21.53
N THR A 280 -20.45 -16.15 -20.59
CA THR A 280 -20.41 -14.69 -20.53
C THR A 280 -18.98 -14.18 -20.43
N VAL A 281 -18.70 -13.10 -21.15
CA VAL A 281 -17.41 -12.40 -21.08
C VAL A 281 -17.66 -10.97 -20.64
N THR A 282 -17.21 -10.62 -19.44
CA THR A 282 -17.34 -9.27 -18.88
C THR A 282 -16.00 -8.57 -18.92
N VAL A 283 -15.93 -7.45 -19.64
CA VAL A 283 -14.72 -6.64 -19.78
C VAL A 283 -14.88 -5.36 -18.96
N TYR A 284 -13.86 -5.03 -18.16
CA TYR A 284 -13.83 -3.86 -17.29
C TYR A 284 -12.89 -2.78 -17.83
N ARG A 285 -13.35 -1.53 -17.83
CA ARG A 285 -12.53 -0.37 -18.20
C ARG A 285 -11.41 -0.14 -17.20
N HIS A 286 -10.25 0.28 -17.70
CA HIS A 286 -9.11 0.62 -16.88
C HIS A 286 -9.39 1.85 -15.98
N PRO A 287 -9.07 1.79 -14.66
CA PRO A 287 -9.34 2.89 -13.73
C PRO A 287 -8.56 4.17 -14.00
N THR A 288 -7.46 4.13 -14.77
CA THR A 288 -6.70 5.36 -15.11
C THR A 288 -7.53 6.41 -15.87
N ALA A 289 -8.61 5.97 -16.51
CA ALA A 289 -9.49 6.87 -17.26
C ALA A 289 -10.46 7.67 -16.36
N SER A 290 -10.50 7.44 -15.03
CA SER A 290 -11.43 8.14 -14.13
C SER A 290 -10.97 8.18 -12.68
N LEU A 291 -11.36 9.22 -11.92
CA LEU A 291 -11.23 9.20 -10.46
C LEU A 291 -12.08 8.10 -9.82
N ASN A 292 -13.16 7.67 -10.47
CA ASN A 292 -13.96 6.56 -9.99
C ASN A 292 -13.24 5.23 -10.25
N ALA A 293 -12.75 4.58 -9.19
CA ALA A 293 -12.07 3.29 -9.29
C ALA A 293 -13.02 2.14 -9.68
N ARG A 294 -14.34 2.33 -9.60
CA ARG A 294 -15.35 1.41 -10.11
C ARG A 294 -15.67 1.79 -11.55
N GLY A 295 -14.86 1.27 -12.47
CA GLY A 295 -15.04 1.48 -13.90
C GLY A 295 -16.28 0.78 -14.45
N PRO A 296 -16.86 1.29 -15.55
CA PRO A 296 -17.92 0.59 -16.26
C PRO A 296 -17.43 -0.76 -16.79
N SER A 297 -18.39 -1.66 -16.98
CA SER A 297 -18.17 -2.97 -17.58
C SER A 297 -19.14 -3.19 -18.73
N VAL A 298 -18.75 -4.05 -19.67
CA VAL A 298 -19.64 -4.55 -20.72
C VAL A 298 -19.58 -6.07 -20.69
N THR A 299 -20.73 -6.70 -20.63
CA THR A 299 -20.91 -8.14 -20.64
C THR A 299 -21.43 -8.58 -22.00
N TYR A 300 -20.68 -9.49 -22.62
CA TYR A 300 -20.99 -10.11 -23.89
C TYR A 300 -21.40 -11.56 -23.67
N SER A 301 -22.21 -12.10 -24.58
CA SER A 301 -22.37 -13.54 -24.74
C SER A 301 -21.06 -14.11 -25.27
N GLY A 302 -20.48 -15.07 -24.55
CA GLY A 302 -19.26 -15.75 -24.95
C GLY A 302 -19.46 -16.64 -26.19
N SER A 303 -20.69 -17.08 -26.47
CA SER A 303 -21.02 -17.95 -27.61
C SER A 303 -21.41 -17.19 -28.88
N THR A 304 -22.00 -16.00 -28.75
CA THR A 304 -22.50 -15.22 -29.91
C THR A 304 -21.80 -13.87 -30.10
N GLY A 305 -21.06 -13.38 -29.10
CA GLY A 305 -20.46 -12.05 -29.10
C GLY A 305 -21.44 -10.89 -28.94
N ARG A 306 -22.74 -11.15 -28.82
CA ARG A 306 -23.74 -10.10 -28.62
C ARG A 306 -23.61 -9.47 -27.24
N VAL A 307 -23.75 -8.15 -27.15
CA VAL A 307 -23.83 -7.45 -25.85
C VAL A 307 -25.09 -7.91 -25.13
N LEU A 308 -24.91 -8.41 -23.91
CA LEU A 308 -26.00 -8.80 -23.02
C LEU A 308 -26.34 -7.67 -22.06
N GLU A 309 -25.32 -7.00 -21.55
CA GLU A 309 -25.46 -5.93 -20.58
C GLU A 309 -24.28 -4.97 -20.73
N ALA A 310 -24.53 -3.68 -20.60
CA ALA A 310 -23.50 -2.67 -20.43
C ALA A 310 -23.85 -1.93 -19.16
N SER A 311 -22.89 -1.74 -18.26
CA SER A 311 -23.14 -1.04 -17.00
C SER A 311 -23.67 0.36 -17.31
N THR A 312 -24.94 0.61 -17.03
CA THR A 312 -25.46 1.96 -16.91
C THR A 312 -24.82 2.56 -15.65
N GLY A 313 -24.33 3.79 -15.72
CA GLY A 313 -23.50 4.37 -14.66
C GLY A 313 -24.04 4.11 -13.25
N SER A 314 -23.15 3.81 -12.31
CA SER A 314 -23.53 3.54 -10.92
C SER A 314 -24.30 4.71 -10.32
N GLY A 315 -25.36 4.44 -9.54
CA GLY A 315 -26.12 5.49 -8.84
C GLY A 315 -25.22 6.43 -8.01
N PRO A 316 -25.67 7.66 -7.67
CA PRO A 316 -24.81 8.70 -7.09
C PRO A 316 -23.99 8.27 -5.87
N ALA A 317 -24.56 7.44 -5.00
CA ALA A 317 -23.87 6.91 -3.82
C ALA A 317 -22.71 5.98 -4.19
N LEU A 318 -22.91 5.09 -5.16
CA LEU A 318 -21.88 4.16 -5.63
C LEU A 318 -20.78 4.88 -6.41
N ALA A 319 -21.14 5.89 -7.21
CA ALA A 319 -20.18 6.76 -7.87
C ALA A 319 -19.30 7.49 -6.84
N THR A 320 -19.91 8.04 -5.79
CA THR A 320 -19.19 8.72 -4.69
C THR A 320 -18.25 7.76 -3.97
N ALA A 321 -18.71 6.56 -3.59
CA ALA A 321 -17.87 5.55 -2.96
C ALA A 321 -16.72 5.10 -3.88
N GLY A 322 -16.97 5.03 -5.18
CA GLY A 322 -15.97 4.71 -6.18
C GLY A 322 -14.91 5.81 -6.36
N VAL A 323 -15.29 7.08 -6.29
CA VAL A 323 -14.34 8.22 -6.24
C VAL A 323 -13.53 8.20 -4.95
N MET A 324 -14.17 7.96 -3.80
CA MET A 324 -13.47 7.83 -2.52
C MET A 324 -12.44 6.69 -2.56
N LEU A 325 -12.81 5.54 -3.12
CA LEU A 325 -11.88 4.44 -3.34
C LEU A 325 -10.73 4.88 -4.25
N GLY A 326 -11.01 5.51 -5.39
CA GLY A 326 -10.00 5.99 -6.32
C GLY A 326 -9.04 7.02 -5.74
N LEU A 327 -9.54 7.95 -4.91
CA LEU A 327 -8.71 8.89 -4.13
C LEU A 327 -7.82 8.16 -3.12
N HIS A 328 -8.28 7.07 -2.52
CA HIS A 328 -7.47 6.29 -1.58
C HIS A 328 -6.34 5.51 -2.27
N VAL A 329 -6.69 4.76 -3.32
CA VAL A 329 -5.73 3.88 -4.01
C VAL A 329 -4.91 4.59 -5.09
N ALA A 330 -5.29 5.82 -5.47
CA ALA A 330 -4.65 6.66 -6.47
C ALA A 330 -4.40 5.98 -7.82
N GLN A 331 -5.29 5.08 -8.26
CA GLN A 331 -5.15 4.35 -9.53
C GLN A 331 -5.18 5.28 -10.75
N PHE A 332 -5.90 6.40 -10.66
CA PHE A 332 -5.95 7.42 -11.70
C PHE A 332 -4.67 8.26 -11.80
N ALA A 333 -3.79 8.19 -10.80
CA ALA A 333 -2.60 9.02 -10.75
C ALA A 333 -1.56 8.53 -11.77
N GLY A 334 -1.26 9.37 -12.77
CA GLY A 334 -0.05 9.27 -13.58
C GLY A 334 1.21 9.43 -12.73
N THR A 335 2.39 9.30 -13.34
CA THR A 335 3.68 9.24 -12.63
C THR A 335 3.91 10.43 -11.70
N ALA A 336 3.71 11.67 -12.16
CA ALA A 336 3.93 12.86 -11.36
C ALA A 336 3.00 12.93 -10.14
N LEU A 337 1.69 12.74 -10.35
CA LEU A 337 0.71 12.77 -9.26
C LEU A 337 0.93 11.63 -8.26
N ARG A 338 1.37 10.47 -8.72
CA ARG A 338 1.73 9.34 -7.84
C ARG A 338 2.90 9.67 -6.93
N TRP A 339 3.95 10.32 -7.44
CA TRP A 339 5.05 10.83 -6.61
C TRP A 339 4.57 11.90 -5.63
N THR A 340 3.60 12.74 -6.00
CA THR A 340 2.96 13.68 -5.06
C THR A 340 2.22 12.93 -3.94
N TYR A 341 1.40 11.93 -4.27
CA TYR A 341 0.73 11.08 -3.28
C TYR A 341 1.73 10.35 -2.38
N PHE A 342 2.83 9.87 -2.95
CA PHE A 342 3.93 9.26 -2.20
C PHE A 342 4.56 10.25 -1.21
N ALA A 343 4.91 11.46 -1.66
CA ALA A 343 5.47 12.49 -0.80
C ALA A 343 4.50 12.90 0.32
N LEU A 344 3.22 13.08 0.00
CA LEU A 344 2.16 13.36 0.98
C LEU A 344 1.98 12.19 1.97
N GLY A 345 2.04 10.95 1.51
CA GLY A 345 2.06 9.76 2.37
C GLY A 345 3.25 9.75 3.34
N LEU A 346 4.44 10.12 2.88
CA LEU A 346 5.62 10.30 3.75
C LEU A 346 5.41 11.42 4.77
N THR A 347 4.71 12.51 4.42
CA THR A 347 4.35 13.54 5.41
C THR A 347 3.41 13.00 6.48
N GLY A 348 2.52 12.06 6.15
CA GLY A 348 1.68 11.34 7.12
C GLY A 348 2.51 10.48 8.08
N ALA A 349 3.47 9.70 7.56
CA ALA A 349 4.40 8.95 8.40
C ALA A 349 5.23 9.88 9.31
N ALA A 350 5.73 11.00 8.77
CA ALA A 350 6.47 11.99 9.53
C ALA A 350 5.60 12.68 10.61
N MET A 351 4.35 13.02 10.30
CA MET A 351 3.40 13.60 11.25
C MET A 351 3.17 12.67 12.44
N VAL A 352 2.91 11.38 12.18
CA VAL A 352 2.70 10.40 13.25
C VAL A 352 3.99 10.18 14.05
N GLY A 353 5.13 9.99 13.37
CA GLY A 353 6.43 9.79 14.01
C GLY A 353 6.86 10.97 14.88
N THR A 354 6.71 12.20 14.38
CA THR A 354 6.98 13.43 15.15
C THR A 354 6.01 13.61 16.31
N GLY A 355 4.73 13.23 16.16
CA GLY A 355 3.74 13.26 17.24
C GLY A 355 4.10 12.33 18.40
N LEU A 356 4.50 11.09 18.09
CA LEU A 356 5.01 10.12 19.07
C LEU A 356 6.24 10.64 19.83
N LEU A 357 7.19 11.21 19.10
CA LEU A 357 8.40 11.82 19.68
C LEU A 357 8.06 13.04 20.54
N LEU A 358 7.18 13.91 20.08
CA LEU A 358 6.72 15.08 20.84
C LEU A 358 6.04 14.66 22.15
N TRP A 359 5.26 13.58 22.14
CA TRP A 359 4.60 13.04 23.34
C TRP A 359 5.63 12.67 24.42
N THR A 360 6.71 11.98 24.04
CA THR A 360 7.81 11.64 24.94
C THR A 360 8.60 12.87 25.39
N ALA A 361 8.91 13.79 24.46
CA ALA A 361 9.69 14.99 24.76
C ALA A 361 8.98 15.93 25.74
N LYS A 362 7.65 16.06 25.66
CA LYS A 362 6.83 16.86 26.60
C LYS A 362 6.83 16.31 28.03
N ARG A 363 7.00 14.99 28.20
CA ARG A 363 6.89 14.30 29.48
C ARG A 363 8.24 13.98 30.11
N ARG A 364 9.33 14.19 29.37
CA ARG A 364 10.69 14.01 29.87
C ARG A 364 11.10 15.19 30.74
N LYS A 365 11.34 14.93 32.02
CA LYS A 365 11.94 15.90 32.95
C LYS A 365 13.47 15.76 32.91
N PRO A 366 14.24 16.86 32.75
CA PRO A 366 15.70 16.80 32.80
C PRO A 366 16.18 16.18 34.12
N GLY A 367 17.06 15.17 34.06
CA GLY A 367 17.67 14.54 35.23
C GLY A 367 16.79 13.54 36.01
N ALA A 368 15.51 13.37 35.66
CA ALA A 368 14.64 12.39 36.30
C ALA A 368 14.71 11.02 35.61
N VAL A 369 14.72 9.94 36.39
CA VAL A 369 14.53 8.59 35.86
C VAL A 369 13.11 8.51 35.29
N PRO A 370 12.92 8.11 34.03
CA PRO A 370 11.59 7.97 33.45
C PRO A 370 10.83 6.83 34.14
N PHE A 371 9.55 7.03 34.42
CA PHE A 371 8.69 5.94 34.88
C PHE A 371 8.55 4.89 33.77
N PHE A 372 8.25 3.64 34.15
CA PHE A 372 8.22 2.48 33.24
C PHE A 372 7.45 2.74 31.94
N GLY A 373 6.23 3.29 32.02
CA GLY A 373 5.42 3.59 30.83
C GLY A 373 6.06 4.58 29.86
N LEU A 374 6.74 5.63 30.35
CA LEU A 374 7.46 6.58 29.49
C LEU A 374 8.68 5.92 28.84
N ALA A 375 9.41 5.10 29.59
CA ALA A 375 10.52 4.34 29.05
C ALA A 375 10.05 3.36 27.97
N LEU A 376 8.95 2.64 28.21
CA LEU A 376 8.35 1.72 27.24
C LEU A 376 7.95 2.44 25.95
N VAL A 377 7.24 3.58 26.05
CA VAL A 377 6.85 4.38 24.88
C VAL A 377 8.09 4.87 24.11
N GLU A 378 9.14 5.34 24.80
CA GLU A 378 10.38 5.75 24.13
C GLU A 378 11.02 4.58 23.35
N ARG A 379 11.01 3.36 23.90
CA ARG A 379 11.53 2.17 23.21
C ARG A 379 10.66 1.75 22.04
N LEU A 380 9.34 1.74 22.19
CA LEU A 380 8.40 1.43 21.11
C LEU A 380 8.51 2.44 19.96
N ASN A 381 8.73 3.72 20.27
CA ASN A 381 8.98 4.75 19.26
C ASN A 381 10.22 4.44 18.43
N ILE A 382 11.33 4.03 19.05
CA ILE A 382 12.54 3.63 18.31
C ILE A 382 12.24 2.36 17.49
N ALA A 383 11.53 1.39 18.07
CA ALA A 383 11.22 0.11 17.43
C ALA A 383 10.51 0.29 16.09
N VAL A 384 9.56 1.21 16.09
CA VAL A 384 8.67 1.43 14.97
C VAL A 384 9.27 2.43 14.00
N VAL A 385 9.72 3.58 14.48
CA VAL A 385 10.19 4.68 13.60
C VAL A 385 11.57 4.41 13.01
N ALA A 386 12.50 3.87 13.81
CA ALA A 386 13.84 3.54 13.34
C ALA A 386 14.00 2.08 12.92
N GLY A 387 13.20 1.16 13.48
CA GLY A 387 13.31 -0.28 13.20
C GLY A 387 12.49 -0.79 12.00
N LEU A 388 11.37 -0.17 11.66
CA LEU A 388 10.56 -0.62 10.52
C LEU A 388 11.23 -0.37 9.15
N PRO A 389 11.85 0.80 8.86
CA PRO A 389 12.53 1.00 7.58
C PRO A 389 13.61 -0.06 7.24
N PRO A 390 14.58 -0.39 8.12
CA PRO A 390 15.53 -1.47 7.84
C PRO A 390 14.87 -2.83 7.66
N ALA A 391 13.77 -3.11 8.36
CA ALA A 391 13.01 -4.34 8.15
C ALA A 391 12.41 -4.40 6.72
N MET A 392 11.84 -3.29 6.23
CA MET A 392 11.36 -3.21 4.84
C MET A 392 12.52 -3.39 3.83
N ALA A 393 13.71 -2.88 4.13
CA ALA A 393 14.89 -3.14 3.30
C ALA A 393 15.29 -4.62 3.33
N ALA A 394 15.21 -5.30 4.49
CA ALA A 394 15.47 -6.73 4.60
C ALA A 394 14.53 -7.58 3.74
N TYR A 395 13.25 -7.20 3.62
CA TYR A 395 12.30 -7.82 2.68
C TYR A 395 12.81 -7.76 1.22
N LEU A 396 13.24 -6.57 0.78
CA LEU A 396 13.74 -6.35 -0.58
C LEU A 396 15.08 -7.05 -0.82
N LEU A 397 15.97 -7.08 0.18
CA LEU A 397 17.23 -7.81 0.12
C LEU A 397 17.02 -9.32 0.07
N ALA A 398 16.11 -9.85 0.91
CA ALA A 398 15.77 -11.27 0.92
C ALA A 398 15.30 -11.75 -0.47
N ASN A 399 14.60 -10.89 -1.21
CA ASN A 399 14.20 -11.21 -2.58
C ASN A 399 15.40 -11.48 -3.51
N ARG A 400 16.53 -10.78 -3.34
CA ARG A 400 17.76 -10.99 -4.12
C ARG A 400 18.62 -12.12 -3.60
N LEU A 401 18.66 -12.33 -2.28
CA LEU A 401 19.56 -13.27 -1.63
C LEU A 401 19.02 -14.70 -1.56
N ILE A 402 17.70 -14.90 -1.46
CA ILE A 402 17.11 -16.24 -1.43
C ILE A 402 17.04 -16.80 -2.86
N PRO A 403 17.54 -18.03 -3.12
CA PRO A 403 17.47 -18.66 -4.44
C PRO A 403 16.05 -18.70 -5.02
N ALA A 404 15.92 -18.54 -6.34
CA ALA A 404 14.61 -18.41 -7.01
C ALA A 404 13.74 -19.68 -6.91
N GLY A 405 14.36 -20.86 -6.84
CA GLY A 405 13.66 -22.16 -6.77
C GLY A 405 13.33 -22.64 -5.36
N THR A 406 13.60 -21.86 -4.32
CA THR A 406 13.32 -22.27 -2.93
C THR A 406 11.80 -22.34 -2.69
N GLU A 407 11.31 -23.48 -2.23
CA GLU A 407 9.91 -23.66 -1.86
C GLU A 407 9.54 -22.74 -0.67
N GLY A 408 8.35 -22.13 -0.72
CA GLY A 408 7.89 -21.22 0.34
C GLY A 408 8.66 -19.90 0.44
N ARG A 409 9.52 -19.58 -0.55
CA ARG A 409 10.36 -18.38 -0.59
C ARG A 409 9.58 -17.09 -0.34
N ALA A 410 8.40 -16.90 -0.93
CA ALA A 410 7.62 -15.68 -0.72
C ALA A 410 7.25 -15.48 0.76
N GLY A 411 7.05 -16.57 1.52
CA GLY A 411 6.88 -16.54 2.97
C GLY A 411 8.18 -16.17 3.70
N MET A 412 9.32 -16.69 3.24
CA MET A 412 10.64 -16.36 3.80
C MET A 412 11.02 -14.89 3.62
N GLU A 413 10.70 -14.29 2.48
CA GLU A 413 10.88 -12.84 2.25
C GLU A 413 10.15 -12.03 3.34
N VAL A 414 8.87 -12.35 3.57
CA VAL A 414 8.04 -11.71 4.60
C VAL A 414 8.61 -11.98 6.00
N ALA A 415 9.03 -13.22 6.27
CA ALA A 415 9.62 -13.58 7.55
C ALA A 415 10.92 -12.79 7.81
N ALA A 416 11.74 -12.55 6.79
CA ALA A 416 12.95 -11.74 6.92
C ALA A 416 12.64 -10.32 7.41
N MET A 417 11.57 -9.69 6.89
CA MET A 417 11.10 -8.40 7.41
C MET A 417 10.82 -8.47 8.92
N PHE A 418 9.98 -9.42 9.35
CA PHE A 418 9.56 -9.50 10.74
C PHE A 418 10.67 -9.94 11.70
N TRP A 419 11.55 -10.86 11.29
CA TRP A 419 12.71 -11.25 12.08
C TRP A 419 13.69 -10.10 12.24
N THR A 420 14.02 -9.39 11.16
CA THR A 420 14.85 -8.19 11.26
C THR A 420 14.20 -7.14 12.14
N TRP A 421 12.90 -6.91 12.01
CA TRP A 421 12.18 -5.95 12.85
C TRP A 421 12.22 -6.35 14.33
N GLY A 422 11.93 -7.62 14.65
CA GLY A 422 11.96 -8.16 16.00
C GLY A 422 13.35 -8.11 16.64
N VAL A 423 14.39 -8.50 15.90
CA VAL A 423 15.79 -8.43 16.36
C VAL A 423 16.18 -6.98 16.65
N LEU A 424 15.91 -6.05 15.72
CA LEU A 424 16.19 -4.63 15.96
C LEU A 424 15.39 -4.07 17.13
N ALA A 425 14.13 -4.50 17.27
CA ALA A 425 13.27 -4.12 18.38
C ALA A 425 13.80 -4.62 19.72
N VAL A 426 14.42 -5.79 19.80
CA VAL A 426 15.07 -6.31 21.03
C VAL A 426 16.41 -5.60 21.28
N LEU A 427 17.26 -5.47 20.27
CA LEU A 427 18.60 -4.87 20.39
C LEU A 427 18.54 -3.44 20.92
N GLN A 428 17.55 -2.66 20.53
CA GLN A 428 17.38 -1.30 21.05
C GLN A 428 16.98 -1.23 22.53
N PHE A 429 16.36 -2.27 23.12
CA PHE A 429 16.00 -2.26 24.55
C PHE A 429 17.25 -2.29 25.43
N VAL A 430 18.29 -2.99 24.97
CA VAL A 430 19.57 -3.12 25.69
C VAL A 430 20.53 -1.96 25.41
N ARG A 431 20.26 -1.12 24.41
CA ARG A 431 21.10 0.04 24.06
C ARG A 431 20.59 1.33 24.73
N PRO A 432 21.46 2.32 25.01
CA PRO A 432 21.00 3.66 25.36
C PRO A 432 20.16 4.26 24.23
N ALA A 433 19.03 4.91 24.55
CA ALA A 433 18.06 5.42 23.56
C ALA A 433 18.70 6.25 22.44
N ARG A 434 19.67 7.11 22.78
CA ARG A 434 20.41 7.91 21.81
C ARG A 434 21.20 7.07 20.81
N ARG A 435 21.87 6.00 21.26
CA ARG A 435 22.61 5.09 20.38
C ARG A 435 21.65 4.29 19.52
N ALA A 436 20.56 3.80 20.09
CA ALA A 436 19.55 3.04 19.37
C ALA A 436 18.95 3.81 18.18
N TRP A 437 18.68 5.11 18.32
CA TRP A 437 18.25 5.96 17.19
C TRP A 437 19.31 6.05 16.08
N VAL A 438 20.57 6.27 16.43
CA VAL A 438 21.66 6.40 15.46
C VAL A 438 21.90 5.07 14.76
N GLU A 439 22.01 3.98 15.52
CA GLU A 439 22.23 2.64 15.03
C GLU A 439 21.07 2.18 14.14
N GLY A 440 19.81 2.38 14.54
CA GLY A 440 18.65 1.99 13.72
C GLY A 440 18.62 2.71 12.36
N PHE A 441 18.83 4.03 12.35
CA PHE A 441 18.90 4.78 11.09
C PHE A 441 20.14 4.44 10.25
N ALA A 442 21.29 4.18 10.87
CA ALA A 442 22.50 3.78 10.16
C ALA A 442 22.36 2.39 9.53
N ILE A 443 21.80 1.42 10.27
CA ILE A 443 21.49 0.08 9.76
C ILE A 443 20.51 0.19 8.59
N GLY A 444 19.46 1.01 8.72
CA GLY A 444 18.54 1.29 7.62
C GLY A 444 19.23 1.88 6.39
N ALA A 445 20.10 2.88 6.59
CA ALA A 445 20.85 3.49 5.50
C ALA A 445 21.73 2.47 4.76
N VAL A 446 22.47 1.64 5.49
CA VAL A 446 23.31 0.58 4.92
C VAL A 446 22.45 -0.47 4.21
N ALA A 447 21.34 -0.90 4.81
CA ALA A 447 20.46 -1.91 4.22
C ALA A 447 19.83 -1.42 2.91
N PHE A 448 19.36 -0.17 2.85
CA PHE A 448 18.83 0.40 1.60
C PHE A 448 19.92 0.64 0.55
N ALA A 449 21.13 1.06 0.95
CA ALA A 449 22.26 1.20 0.02
C ALA A 449 22.75 -0.16 -0.52
N ALA A 450 22.59 -1.24 0.25
CA ALA A 450 22.93 -2.58 -0.18
C ALA A 450 21.97 -3.14 -1.24
N ILE A 451 20.75 -2.62 -1.37
CA ILE A 451 19.76 -3.13 -2.34
C ILE A 451 20.24 -3.01 -3.80
N PRO A 452 20.67 -1.83 -4.29
CA PRO A 452 21.23 -1.70 -5.65
C PRO A 452 22.47 -2.57 -5.87
N VAL A 453 23.32 -2.70 -4.85
CA VAL A 453 24.54 -3.53 -4.92
C VAL A 453 24.16 -5.00 -5.06
N ALA A 454 23.26 -5.50 -4.21
CA ALA A 454 22.75 -6.87 -4.30
C ALA A 454 22.03 -7.11 -5.63
N ASN A 455 21.27 -6.13 -6.12
CA ASN A 455 20.62 -6.22 -7.43
C ASN A 455 21.63 -6.36 -8.58
N ALA A 456 22.72 -5.59 -8.54
CA ALA A 456 23.77 -5.64 -9.57
C ALA A 456 24.61 -6.90 -9.53
N VAL A 457 24.83 -7.49 -8.34
CA VAL A 457 25.56 -8.75 -8.20
C VAL A 457 24.70 -9.95 -8.57
N MET A 458 23.42 -9.95 -8.18
CA MET A 458 22.54 -11.13 -8.29
C MET A 458 21.72 -11.16 -9.58
N THR A 459 21.71 -10.09 -10.38
CA THR A 459 20.90 -10.01 -11.60
C THR A 459 21.64 -9.30 -12.73
N ALA A 460 21.26 -9.61 -13.98
CA ALA A 460 21.71 -8.86 -15.15
C ALA A 460 21.06 -7.46 -15.29
N ARG A 461 20.22 -7.05 -14.33
CA ARG A 461 19.46 -5.78 -14.32
C ARG A 461 19.89 -4.87 -13.17
N GLY A 462 21.18 -4.91 -12.81
CA GLY A 462 21.77 -3.92 -11.90
C GLY A 462 21.74 -2.51 -12.48
N LEU A 463 21.83 -1.49 -11.63
CA LEU A 463 21.79 -0.08 -12.03
C LEU A 463 22.63 0.27 -13.28
N PRO A 464 23.93 -0.11 -13.41
CA PRO A 464 24.69 0.19 -14.63
C PRO A 464 24.13 -0.52 -15.88
N GLY A 465 23.79 -1.80 -15.74
CA GLY A 465 23.19 -2.60 -16.81
C GLY A 465 21.84 -2.04 -17.23
N SER A 466 21.00 -1.63 -16.28
CA SER A 466 19.69 -1.04 -16.55
C SER A 466 19.80 0.31 -17.25
N LEU A 467 20.74 1.16 -16.86
CA LEU A 467 21.01 2.42 -17.57
C LEU A 467 21.48 2.17 -19.00
N SER A 468 22.38 1.21 -19.23
CA SER A 468 22.87 0.87 -20.56
C SER A 468 21.80 0.28 -21.48
N ASN A 469 20.86 -0.49 -20.92
CA ASN A 469 19.80 -1.18 -21.66
C ASN A 469 18.48 -0.37 -21.73
N GLY A 470 18.44 0.85 -21.20
CA GLY A 470 17.23 1.68 -21.18
C GLY A 470 16.12 1.16 -20.25
N ASP A 471 16.45 0.31 -19.29
CA ASP A 471 15.51 -0.25 -18.30
C ASP A 471 15.24 0.76 -17.18
N THR A 472 14.37 1.71 -17.48
CA THR A 472 14.04 2.84 -16.61
C THR A 472 13.43 2.41 -15.27
N LEU A 473 12.71 1.29 -15.22
CA LEU A 473 12.10 0.78 -14.00
C LEU A 473 13.18 0.38 -12.98
N PHE A 474 14.11 -0.49 -13.36
CA PHE A 474 15.15 -0.96 -12.44
C PHE A 474 16.11 0.16 -12.05
N ALA A 475 16.47 1.02 -12.99
CA ALA A 475 17.34 2.16 -12.72
C ALA A 475 16.68 3.14 -11.72
N SER A 476 15.42 3.51 -11.95
CA SER A 476 14.70 4.42 -11.04
C SER A 476 14.44 3.80 -9.67
N PHE A 477 14.18 2.49 -9.60
CA PHE A 477 14.03 1.78 -8.33
C PHE A 477 15.32 1.81 -7.50
N ASP A 478 16.45 1.45 -8.10
CA ASP A 478 17.75 1.44 -7.43
C ASP A 478 18.14 2.86 -6.97
N ILE A 479 17.90 3.89 -7.78
CA ILE A 479 18.10 5.30 -7.40
C ILE A 479 17.19 5.70 -6.23
N ALA A 480 15.92 5.28 -6.22
CA ALA A 480 15.01 5.56 -5.12
C ALA A 480 15.49 4.90 -3.81
N MET A 481 16.03 3.68 -3.87
CA MET A 481 16.62 3.02 -2.69
C MET A 481 17.83 3.79 -2.15
N LEU A 482 18.70 4.30 -3.02
CA LEU A 482 19.80 5.19 -2.61
C LEU A 482 19.31 6.50 -2.00
N GLY A 483 18.22 7.06 -2.54
CA GLY A 483 17.57 8.24 -1.96
C GLY A 483 17.08 7.99 -0.53
N VAL A 484 16.40 6.86 -0.29
CA VAL A 484 15.97 6.44 1.05
C VAL A 484 17.18 6.21 1.96
N ALA A 485 18.24 5.57 1.46
CA ALA A 485 19.48 5.41 2.21
C ALA A 485 20.08 6.74 2.65
N GLY A 486 20.11 7.75 1.75
CA GLY A 486 20.58 9.09 2.04
C GLY A 486 19.75 9.81 3.12
N VAL A 487 18.42 9.68 3.06
CA VAL A 487 17.53 10.25 4.08
C VAL A 487 17.77 9.60 5.46
N LEU A 488 17.92 8.28 5.50
CA LEU A 488 18.21 7.56 6.75
C LEU A 488 19.61 7.88 7.28
N ALA A 489 20.63 7.99 6.41
CA ALA A 489 21.97 8.40 6.79
C ALA A 489 21.98 9.83 7.38
N PHE A 490 21.23 10.74 6.76
CA PHE A 490 21.01 12.08 7.32
C PHE A 490 20.32 12.03 8.69
N GLY A 491 19.31 11.18 8.86
CA GLY A 491 18.66 10.91 10.14
C GLY A 491 19.64 10.42 11.22
N ALA A 492 20.49 9.46 10.88
CA ALA A 492 21.54 8.93 11.77
C ALA A 492 22.54 10.03 12.18
N ALA A 493 23.03 10.80 11.21
CA ALA A 493 23.94 11.93 11.47
C ALA A 493 23.29 12.98 12.37
N ARG A 494 22.01 13.29 12.15
CA ARG A 494 21.27 14.28 12.95
C ARG A 494 21.02 13.81 14.38
N ALA A 495 20.67 12.54 14.57
CA ALA A 495 20.53 11.92 15.89
C ALA A 495 21.87 11.84 16.64
N GLY A 496 22.97 11.68 15.89
CA GLY A 496 24.34 11.60 16.40
C GLY A 496 24.94 12.94 16.86
N ARG A 497 24.36 14.10 16.48
CA ARG A 497 24.83 15.41 16.93
C ARG A 497 24.60 15.58 18.43
N LYS A 498 25.64 15.97 19.18
CA LYS A 498 25.50 16.37 20.59
C LYS A 498 24.93 17.79 20.62
N VAL A 499 23.73 17.98 21.17
CA VAL A 499 23.23 19.32 21.44
C VAL A 499 24.05 19.87 22.61
N LYS A 500 24.98 20.78 22.34
CA LYS A 500 25.63 21.58 23.39
C LYS A 500 24.53 22.43 24.03
N MET A 501 24.09 22.08 25.23
CA MET A 501 23.24 23.00 25.98
C MET A 501 24.11 24.21 26.37
N PRO A 502 23.67 25.45 26.12
CA PRO A 502 24.37 26.61 26.63
C PRO A 502 24.39 26.49 28.15
N VAL A 503 25.60 26.45 28.72
CA VAL A 503 25.79 26.51 30.18
C VAL A 503 25.17 27.82 30.62
N ARG A 504 24.07 27.73 31.38
CA ARG A 504 23.45 28.91 32.00
C ARG A 504 24.49 29.42 32.99
N ARG A 505 25.23 30.48 32.62
CA ARG A 505 26.20 31.15 33.49
C ARG A 505 25.43 31.53 34.76
N ARG A 506 25.74 30.89 35.89
CA ARG A 506 25.25 31.33 37.20
C ARG A 506 25.68 32.79 37.33
N VAL A 507 24.73 33.71 37.27
CA VAL A 507 24.96 35.07 37.76
C VAL A 507 25.20 34.88 39.25
N ARG A 508 26.47 35.03 39.63
CA ARG A 508 26.94 34.99 41.02
C ARG A 508 26.27 36.17 41.70
N GLU A 509 25.51 35.91 42.76
CA GLU A 509 25.14 36.95 43.73
C GLU A 509 26.41 37.71 44.10
N MET A 510 26.44 39.01 43.82
CA MET A 510 27.33 39.91 44.53
C MET A 510 26.56 40.35 45.78
N ALA A 511 26.85 39.67 46.88
CA ALA A 511 26.80 40.31 48.18
C ALA A 511 27.94 41.33 48.23
N HIS A 512 27.60 42.61 48.42
CA HIS A 512 28.44 43.63 49.02
C HIS A 512 27.50 44.42 49.94
N VAL A 513 27.60 44.14 51.25
CA VAL A 513 28.05 45.06 52.32
C VAL A 513 27.05 46.17 52.58
#